data_AF-A0A3L7WEK0-F1
#
_entry.id   AF-A0A3L7WEK0-F1
#
_cell.length_a   1.000
_cell.length_b   1.000
_cell.length_c   1.000
_cell.angle_alpha   90.00
_cell.angle_beta   90.00
_cell.angle_gamma   90.00
#
_symmetry.space_group_name_H-M   'P 1'
#
loop_
_entity.id
_entity.type
_entity.pdbx_description
1 polymer ?
#
loop_
_entity_poly.entity_id
_entity_poly.type
_entity_poly.pdbx_seq_one_letter_code
_entity_poly.pdbx_strand_id
1 'polypeptide(L)'
;MTTSDRGVWVRAASDPLAGPAAWDGLQVGDDVRLEVWLGPRNGVGAQYFRCFLTSEQGRPDDFVVFGLQHTGPYPAMCWVDVIEYHETLTMPDGRAIGVPPGIERAIFQALGTSVPAGGHVMAEYDSPGRRVTARALELRVPPAATPLGTVLRMAGLGDYFRDWYYAEGGREGARKLQGFRALNEQHARERGLEMLVELRAFMAGAAELDWGIQAQTRPLAEAAIADLSERYES
;
A
#
# COMPACT_ATOMS: atom_id res chain seq x y z
N MET A 1 19.69 8.95 12.12
CA MET A 1 20.56 8.68 10.94
C MET A 1 21.96 8.29 11.37
N THR A 2 22.34 7.01 11.28
CA THR A 2 23.71 6.55 11.60
C THR A 2 24.70 7.02 10.53
N THR A 3 25.97 7.16 10.92
CA THR A 3 27.07 7.72 10.13
C THR A 3 27.40 6.96 8.84
N SER A 4 26.84 5.77 8.60
CA SER A 4 27.08 4.95 7.40
C SER A 4 26.18 5.27 6.20
N ASP A 5 25.09 6.04 6.38
CA ASP A 5 24.09 6.31 5.31
C ASP A 5 24.41 7.55 4.45
N ARG A 6 25.42 8.34 4.81
CA ARG A 6 25.63 9.73 4.34
C ARG A 6 26.08 9.92 2.87
N GLY A 7 26.08 8.88 2.04
CA GLY A 7 26.46 9.00 0.62
C GLY A 7 25.60 8.20 -0.36
N VAL A 8 24.62 7.43 0.12
CA VAL A 8 23.82 6.52 -0.72
C VAL A 8 22.41 7.05 -0.97
N TRP A 9 21.94 7.93 -0.09
CA TRP A 9 20.60 8.51 -0.16
C TRP A 9 20.69 10.00 -0.50
N VAL A 10 19.95 10.43 -1.51
CA VAL A 10 19.87 11.83 -1.96
C VAL A 10 18.43 12.32 -1.93
N ARG A 11 18.23 13.64 -1.74
CA ARG A 11 16.91 14.25 -1.84
C ARG A 11 16.37 14.04 -3.26
N ALA A 12 15.09 13.71 -3.41
CA ALA A 12 14.49 13.53 -4.73
C ALA A 12 14.63 14.74 -5.65
N ALA A 13 14.68 15.96 -5.08
CA ALA A 13 14.98 17.19 -5.81
C ALA A 13 16.30 17.18 -6.61
N SER A 14 17.27 16.31 -6.28
CA SER A 14 18.52 16.18 -7.04
C SER A 14 18.39 15.37 -8.33
N ASP A 15 17.33 14.56 -8.47
CA ASP A 15 17.02 13.79 -9.69
C ASP A 15 15.50 13.80 -9.94
N PRO A 16 14.97 14.89 -10.53
CA PRO A 16 13.54 15.05 -10.78
C PRO A 16 12.99 14.08 -11.84
N LEU A 17 13.85 13.33 -12.53
CA LEU A 17 13.43 12.33 -13.52
C LEU A 17 13.26 10.93 -12.91
N ALA A 18 13.70 10.72 -11.66
CA ALA A 18 13.43 9.49 -10.95
C ALA A 18 11.93 9.35 -10.65
N GLY A 19 11.35 8.17 -10.87
CA GLY A 19 9.92 7.92 -10.65
C GLY A 19 9.40 8.40 -9.28
N PRO A 20 10.05 8.05 -8.16
CA PRO A 20 9.64 8.50 -6.83
C PRO A 20 9.72 10.02 -6.62
N ALA A 21 10.48 10.77 -7.44
CA ALA A 21 10.59 12.21 -7.30
C ALA A 21 9.27 12.94 -7.58
N ALA A 22 8.35 12.32 -8.33
CA ALA A 22 7.00 12.83 -8.55
C ALA A 22 6.17 12.93 -7.24
N TRP A 23 6.59 12.26 -6.16
CA TRP A 23 5.87 12.30 -4.89
C TRP A 23 6.42 13.34 -3.90
N ASP A 24 7.60 13.92 -4.16
CA ASP A 24 8.21 14.90 -3.27
C ASP A 24 7.36 16.18 -3.21
N GLY A 25 7.03 16.61 -1.99
CA GLY A 25 6.19 17.78 -1.73
C GLY A 25 4.68 17.56 -1.83
N LEU A 26 4.22 16.37 -2.25
CA LEU A 26 2.78 16.07 -2.32
C LEU A 26 2.14 16.17 -0.94
N GLN A 27 0.99 16.83 -0.89
CA GLN A 27 0.20 16.96 0.34
C GLN A 27 -0.60 15.68 0.59
N VAL A 28 -0.46 15.12 1.79
CA VAL A 28 -1.12 13.86 2.22
C VAL A 28 -2.00 14.04 3.46
N GLY A 29 -2.09 15.27 3.98
CA GLY A 29 -2.98 15.66 5.07
C GLY A 29 -3.00 17.18 5.24
N ASP A 30 -3.73 17.67 6.23
CA ASP A 30 -3.71 19.09 6.60
C ASP A 30 -2.30 19.47 7.08
N ASP A 31 -1.63 20.33 6.32
CA ASP A 31 -0.23 20.74 6.53
C ASP A 31 0.80 19.60 6.58
N VAL A 32 0.45 18.39 6.11
CA VAL A 32 1.37 17.24 6.02
C VAL A 32 1.75 16.97 4.58
N ARG A 33 3.06 16.91 4.31
CA ARG A 33 3.64 16.64 2.99
C ARG A 33 4.61 15.48 3.01
N LEU A 34 4.76 14.84 1.85
CA LEU A 34 5.79 13.85 1.61
C LEU A 34 7.14 14.52 1.34
N GLU A 35 8.16 14.04 2.03
CA GLU A 35 9.56 14.30 1.72
C GLU A 35 10.21 13.00 1.23
N VAL A 36 10.68 12.96 -0.02
CA VAL A 36 11.14 11.74 -0.69
C VAL A 36 12.65 11.72 -0.86
N TRP A 37 13.28 10.62 -0.45
CA TRP A 37 14.70 10.35 -0.64
C TRP A 37 14.89 9.18 -1.60
N LEU A 38 15.87 9.30 -2.49
CA LEU A 38 16.24 8.30 -3.48
C LEU A 38 17.47 7.55 -3.00
N GLY A 39 17.41 6.22 -3.04
CA GLY A 39 18.53 5.34 -2.72
C GLY A 39 19.27 4.87 -3.98
N PRO A 40 19.97 3.73 -3.93
CA PRO A 40 20.57 3.14 -5.12
C PRO A 40 19.50 2.48 -6.00
N ARG A 41 19.88 2.10 -7.23
CA ARG A 41 19.08 1.17 -8.04
C ARG A 41 19.52 -0.26 -7.79
N ASN A 42 18.59 -1.21 -7.84
CA ASN A 42 18.90 -2.63 -7.74
C ASN A 42 19.30 -3.22 -9.11
N GLY A 43 19.61 -4.53 -9.15
CA GLY A 43 20.08 -5.21 -10.36
C GLY A 43 19.08 -5.28 -11.53
N VAL A 44 17.79 -5.02 -11.28
CA VAL A 44 16.77 -4.92 -12.33
C VAL A 44 16.47 -3.47 -12.74
N GLY A 45 17.13 -2.48 -12.11
CA GLY A 45 16.95 -1.07 -12.41
C GLY A 45 15.86 -0.38 -11.58
N ALA A 46 15.23 -1.07 -10.62
CA ALA A 46 14.28 -0.45 -9.70
C ALA A 46 15.00 0.48 -8.73
N GLN A 47 14.37 1.62 -8.44
CA GLN A 47 14.89 2.70 -7.61
C GLN A 47 14.41 2.53 -6.17
N TYR A 48 15.33 2.39 -5.21
CA TYR A 48 14.96 2.45 -3.80
C TYR A 48 14.51 3.86 -3.44
N PHE A 49 13.50 3.97 -2.57
CA PHE A 49 13.02 5.24 -2.06
C PHE A 49 12.64 5.15 -0.58
N ARG A 50 12.72 6.28 0.11
CA ARG A 50 12.15 6.49 1.45
C ARG A 50 11.25 7.72 1.41
N CYS A 51 10.05 7.62 1.97
CA CYS A 51 9.18 8.76 2.18
C CYS A 51 9.14 9.12 3.67
N PHE A 52 9.30 10.39 3.99
CA PHE A 52 9.12 10.95 5.31
C PHE A 52 7.88 11.84 5.31
N LEU A 53 7.24 11.98 6.47
CA LEU A 53 6.22 13.00 6.68
C LEU A 53 6.88 14.28 7.15
N THR A 54 6.44 15.41 6.62
CA THR A 54 6.86 16.74 7.06
C THR A 54 5.63 17.59 7.33
N SER A 55 5.66 18.38 8.40
CA SER A 55 4.62 19.37 8.70
C SER A 55 5.21 20.58 9.40
N GLU A 56 4.37 21.56 9.75
CA GLU A 56 4.78 22.69 10.59
C GLU A 56 5.29 22.27 11.97
N GLN A 57 4.87 21.09 12.46
CA GLN A 57 5.33 20.52 13.73
C GLN A 57 6.71 19.85 13.62
N GLY A 58 7.28 19.82 12.41
CA GLY A 58 8.58 19.25 12.11
C GLY A 58 8.50 17.95 11.31
N ARG A 59 9.63 17.26 11.27
CA ARG A 59 9.84 16.02 10.53
C ARG A 59 10.24 14.91 11.51
N PRO A 60 9.58 13.74 11.50
CA PRO A 60 10.02 12.57 12.25
C PRO A 60 11.38 12.06 11.78
N ASP A 61 12.11 11.38 12.67
CA ASP A 61 13.41 10.78 12.37
C ASP A 61 13.29 9.56 11.44
N ASP A 62 12.16 8.85 11.53
CA ASP A 62 11.85 7.64 10.79
C ASP A 62 11.11 7.95 9.47
N PHE A 63 11.31 7.10 8.46
CA PHE A 63 10.51 7.14 7.24
C PHE A 63 9.13 6.52 7.52
N VAL A 64 8.09 7.01 6.83
CA VAL A 64 6.77 6.37 6.86
C VAL A 64 6.68 5.22 5.86
N VAL A 65 7.43 5.30 4.75
CA VAL A 65 7.51 4.26 3.72
C VAL A 65 8.96 4.05 3.31
N PHE A 66 9.36 2.80 3.22
CA PHE A 66 10.56 2.38 2.49
C PHE A 66 10.15 1.36 1.43
N GLY A 67 10.70 1.52 0.22
CA GLY A 67 10.27 0.70 -0.89
C GLY A 67 11.17 0.76 -2.12
N LEU A 68 10.69 0.11 -3.16
CA LEU A 68 11.25 0.08 -4.50
C LEU A 68 10.20 0.56 -5.50
N GLN A 69 10.63 1.34 -6.48
CA GLN A 69 9.80 1.73 -7.61
C GLN A 69 10.49 1.30 -8.89
N HIS A 70 9.78 0.59 -9.75
CA HIS A 70 10.28 0.25 -11.08
C HIS A 70 9.41 0.94 -12.13
N THR A 71 10.07 1.60 -13.07
CA THR A 71 9.46 2.16 -14.28
C THR A 71 10.05 1.45 -15.49
N GLY A 72 9.21 0.91 -16.38
CA GLY A 72 9.64 0.25 -17.59
C GLY A 72 8.47 -0.13 -18.50
N PRO A 73 8.71 -0.83 -19.61
CA PRO A 73 7.66 -1.18 -20.54
C PRO A 73 6.61 -2.10 -19.88
N TYR A 74 5.34 -1.76 -20.10
CA TYR A 74 4.19 -2.63 -19.79
C TYR A 74 4.35 -4.00 -20.49
N PRO A 75 3.93 -5.13 -19.88
CA PRO A 75 3.17 -5.28 -18.63
C PRO A 75 3.97 -5.49 -17.34
N ALA A 76 5.27 -5.75 -17.41
CA ALA A 76 6.00 -6.34 -16.27
C ALA A 76 6.72 -5.33 -15.36
N MET A 77 6.88 -4.07 -15.79
CA MET A 77 7.91 -3.19 -15.23
C MET A 77 7.39 -1.86 -14.65
N CYS A 78 6.09 -1.72 -14.40
CA CYS A 78 5.52 -0.55 -13.72
C CYS A 78 4.87 -0.95 -12.40
N TRP A 79 5.66 -0.86 -11.32
CA TRP A 79 5.21 -1.25 -10.00
C TRP A 79 5.87 -0.46 -8.88
N VAL A 80 5.19 -0.43 -7.74
CA VAL A 80 5.73 0.04 -6.45
C VAL A 80 5.68 -1.12 -5.47
N ASP A 81 6.78 -1.35 -4.76
CA ASP A 81 6.89 -2.34 -3.69
C ASP A 81 7.17 -1.61 -2.37
N VAL A 82 6.16 -1.57 -1.50
CA VAL A 82 6.25 -1.05 -0.14
C VAL A 82 6.81 -2.16 0.75
N ILE A 83 8.13 -2.07 0.97
CA ILE A 83 8.91 -3.05 1.73
C ILE A 83 8.72 -2.85 3.23
N GLU A 84 8.53 -1.61 3.68
CA GLU A 84 8.18 -1.28 5.06
C GLU A 84 7.21 -0.10 5.09
N TYR A 85 6.24 -0.19 5.99
CA TYR A 85 5.35 0.90 6.36
C TYR A 85 5.35 1.08 7.87
N HIS A 86 5.67 2.29 8.35
CA HIS A 86 5.67 2.59 9.77
C HIS A 86 4.41 3.37 10.15
N GLU A 87 3.50 2.71 10.89
CA GLU A 87 2.26 3.33 11.39
C GLU A 87 2.48 4.24 12.59
N THR A 88 3.65 4.15 13.22
CA THR A 88 4.08 4.99 14.34
C THR A 88 5.48 5.51 14.04
N LEU A 89 5.66 6.82 14.13
CA LEU A 89 6.91 7.51 13.82
C LEU A 89 7.47 8.18 15.07
N THR A 90 8.80 8.26 15.15
CA THR A 90 9.50 8.91 16.26
C THR A 90 9.87 10.35 15.89
N MET A 91 9.45 11.32 16.70
CA MET A 91 9.87 12.71 16.60
C MET A 91 11.28 12.92 17.19
N PRO A 92 12.01 13.99 16.82
CA PRO A 92 13.35 14.26 17.35
C PRO A 92 13.42 14.44 18.88
N ASP A 93 12.30 14.78 19.52
CA ASP A 93 12.14 14.89 20.98
C ASP A 93 11.86 13.53 21.67
N GLY A 94 11.82 12.43 20.90
CA GLY A 94 11.55 11.07 21.37
C GLY A 94 10.05 10.72 21.45
N ARG A 95 9.14 11.64 21.13
CA ARG A 95 7.70 11.37 21.13
C ARG A 95 7.30 10.47 19.96
N ALA A 96 6.48 9.45 20.25
CA ALA A 96 5.86 8.62 19.22
C ALA A 96 4.55 9.26 18.72
N ILE A 97 4.36 9.28 17.40
CA ILE A 97 3.13 9.76 16.75
C ILE A 97 2.56 8.69 15.82
N GLY A 98 1.25 8.44 15.89
CA GLY A 98 0.57 7.54 14.97
C GLY A 98 0.28 8.22 13.62
N VAL A 99 0.39 7.47 12.53
CA VAL A 99 -0.02 7.93 11.19
C VAL A 99 -1.53 7.72 11.04
N PRO A 100 -2.33 8.78 10.86
CA PRO A 100 -3.78 8.64 10.71
C PRO A 100 -4.14 7.84 9.44
N PRO A 101 -5.24 7.05 9.45
CA PRO A 101 -5.69 6.29 8.26
C PRO A 101 -5.94 7.16 7.02
N GLY A 102 -6.36 8.41 7.20
CA GLY A 102 -6.53 9.36 6.10
C GLY A 102 -5.21 9.73 5.42
N ILE A 103 -4.14 9.87 6.18
CA ILE A 103 -2.78 10.13 5.68
C ILE A 103 -2.24 8.89 4.99
N GLU A 104 -2.39 7.72 5.61
CA GLU A 104 -2.02 6.44 4.99
C GLU A 104 -2.65 6.28 3.60
N ARG A 105 -3.97 6.45 3.51
CA ARG A 105 -4.68 6.37 2.23
C ARG A 105 -4.12 7.36 1.21
N ALA A 106 -3.84 8.60 1.62
CA ALA A 106 -3.29 9.62 0.72
C ALA A 106 -1.87 9.27 0.24
N ILE A 107 -1.05 8.65 1.08
CA ILE A 107 0.27 8.12 0.70
C ILE A 107 0.10 7.05 -0.38
N PHE A 108 -0.77 6.04 -0.16
CA PHE A 108 -0.99 4.99 -1.15
C PHE A 108 -1.59 5.51 -2.46
N GLN A 109 -2.46 6.53 -2.39
CA GLN A 109 -2.94 7.25 -3.58
C GLN A 109 -1.79 7.90 -4.34
N ALA A 110 -0.88 8.61 -3.64
CA ALA A 110 0.31 9.20 -4.25
C ALA A 110 1.20 8.14 -4.92
N LEU A 111 1.51 7.03 -4.24
CA LEU A 111 2.28 5.93 -4.83
C LEU A 111 1.60 5.38 -6.10
N GLY A 112 0.28 5.20 -6.06
CA GLY A 112 -0.52 4.69 -7.16
C GLY A 112 -0.57 5.59 -8.40
N THR A 113 -0.21 6.87 -8.30
CA THR A 113 -0.09 7.77 -9.47
C THR A 113 1.02 7.37 -10.44
N SER A 114 2.05 6.67 -9.95
CA SER A 114 3.14 6.16 -10.77
C SER A 114 2.81 4.85 -11.50
N VAL A 115 1.65 4.28 -11.18
CA VAL A 115 1.23 2.94 -11.63
C VAL A 115 0.17 3.09 -12.72
N PRO A 116 0.52 2.85 -13.99
CA PRO A 116 -0.42 2.93 -15.11
C PRO A 116 -1.41 1.75 -15.09
N ALA A 117 -2.35 1.75 -16.03
CA ALA A 117 -3.27 0.63 -16.26
C ALA A 117 -2.50 -0.71 -16.37
N GLY A 118 -2.96 -1.72 -15.62
CA GLY A 118 -2.32 -3.03 -15.49
C GLY A 118 -1.02 -3.09 -14.67
N GLY A 119 -0.52 -1.96 -14.18
CA GLY A 119 0.51 -1.94 -13.15
C GLY A 119 -0.04 -2.33 -11.77
N HIS A 120 0.85 -2.40 -10.78
CA HIS A 120 0.45 -2.81 -9.43
C HIS A 120 1.28 -2.15 -8.32
N VAL A 121 0.72 -2.18 -7.11
CA VAL A 121 1.44 -1.94 -5.86
C VAL A 121 1.46 -3.21 -5.04
N MET A 122 2.61 -3.53 -4.46
CA MET A 122 2.77 -4.57 -3.45
C MET A 122 3.05 -3.90 -2.12
N ALA A 123 2.44 -4.39 -1.05
CA ALA A 123 2.73 -3.92 0.29
C ALA A 123 2.87 -5.09 1.26
N GLU A 124 3.92 -5.06 2.07
CA GLU A 124 4.10 -6.03 3.14
C GLU A 124 2.97 -5.97 4.17
N TYR A 125 2.70 -7.10 4.80
CA TYR A 125 1.74 -7.17 5.90
C TYR A 125 2.24 -7.98 7.12
N ASP A 126 3.55 -8.18 7.23
CA ASP A 126 4.18 -8.86 8.37
C ASP A 126 4.44 -7.91 9.55
N SER A 127 4.45 -6.60 9.31
CA SER A 127 4.65 -5.61 10.37
C SER A 127 3.56 -5.67 11.45
N PRO A 128 3.87 -5.27 12.70
CA PRO A 128 2.90 -5.30 13.81
C PRO A 128 1.57 -4.57 13.51
N GLY A 129 1.62 -3.47 12.77
CA GLY A 129 0.44 -2.70 12.35
C GLY A 129 -0.47 -3.40 11.34
N ARG A 130 0.02 -4.46 10.72
CA ARG A 130 -0.68 -5.21 9.67
C ARG A 130 -1.20 -6.56 10.13
N ARG A 131 -1.08 -6.87 11.42
CA ARG A 131 -1.52 -8.15 12.02
C ARG A 131 -2.97 -8.53 11.70
N VAL A 132 -3.87 -7.55 11.65
CA VAL A 132 -5.27 -7.81 11.29
C VAL A 132 -5.38 -8.28 9.83
N THR A 133 -4.67 -7.64 8.90
CA THR A 133 -4.61 -8.09 7.50
C THR A 133 -4.01 -9.49 7.42
N ALA A 134 -2.84 -9.72 8.03
CA ALA A 134 -2.19 -11.04 8.01
C ALA A 134 -3.13 -12.14 8.49
N ARG A 135 -3.77 -11.92 9.65
CA ARG A 135 -4.68 -12.90 10.25
C ARG A 135 -5.95 -13.10 9.42
N ALA A 136 -6.50 -12.03 8.83
CA ALA A 136 -7.67 -12.12 7.98
C ALA A 136 -7.39 -12.93 6.71
N LEU A 137 -6.24 -12.70 6.06
CA LEU A 137 -5.82 -13.45 4.86
C LEU A 137 -5.58 -14.93 5.17
N GLU A 138 -4.95 -15.25 6.30
CA GLU A 138 -4.79 -16.64 6.78
C GLU A 138 -6.14 -17.37 6.94
N LEU A 139 -7.18 -16.63 7.34
CA LEU A 139 -8.55 -17.13 7.49
C LEU A 139 -9.38 -17.02 6.20
N ARG A 140 -8.74 -16.73 5.06
CA ARG A 140 -9.36 -16.61 3.73
C ARG A 140 -10.43 -15.51 3.63
N VAL A 141 -10.32 -14.47 4.45
CA VAL A 141 -11.09 -13.24 4.22
C VAL A 141 -10.66 -12.66 2.86
N PRO A 142 -11.60 -12.28 1.97
CA PRO A 142 -11.26 -11.68 0.69
C PRO A 142 -10.34 -10.46 0.89
N PRO A 143 -9.29 -10.27 0.08
CA PRO A 143 -8.35 -9.17 0.28
C PRO A 143 -9.00 -7.79 0.40
N ALA A 144 -10.02 -7.52 -0.42
CA ALA A 144 -10.78 -6.27 -0.41
C ALA A 144 -11.53 -5.98 0.91
N ALA A 145 -11.74 -7.01 1.75
CA ALA A 145 -12.34 -6.91 3.08
C ALA A 145 -11.30 -6.86 4.22
N THR A 146 -10.01 -6.74 3.89
CA THR A 146 -8.94 -6.55 4.88
C THR A 146 -8.57 -5.06 5.01
N PRO A 147 -7.97 -4.62 6.13
CA PRO A 147 -7.52 -3.24 6.29
C PRO A 147 -6.59 -2.76 5.16
N LEU A 148 -5.50 -3.49 4.88
CA LEU A 148 -4.57 -3.14 3.79
C LEU A 148 -5.23 -3.20 2.41
N GLY A 149 -6.05 -4.22 2.12
CA GLY A 149 -6.75 -4.29 0.84
C GLY A 149 -7.76 -3.16 0.65
N THR A 150 -8.36 -2.67 1.74
CA THR A 150 -9.21 -1.47 1.71
C THR A 150 -8.39 -0.22 1.35
N VAL A 151 -7.22 -0.04 1.97
CA VAL A 151 -6.30 1.07 1.63
C VAL A 151 -5.95 1.04 0.14
N LEU A 152 -5.56 -0.13 -0.38
CA LEU A 152 -5.23 -0.31 -1.79
C LEU A 152 -6.43 -0.02 -2.72
N ARG A 153 -7.62 -0.53 -2.40
CA ARG A 153 -8.84 -0.25 -3.18
C ARG A 153 -9.18 1.23 -3.21
N MET A 154 -9.18 1.89 -2.05
CA MET A 154 -9.44 3.34 -1.94
C MET A 154 -8.36 4.19 -2.61
N ALA A 155 -7.18 3.62 -2.86
CA ALA A 155 -6.13 4.24 -3.64
C ALA A 155 -6.24 4.01 -5.16
N GLY A 156 -7.28 3.31 -5.63
CA GLY A 156 -7.44 2.96 -7.04
C GLY A 156 -6.49 1.85 -7.51
N LEU A 157 -6.02 1.02 -6.57
CA LEU A 157 -5.07 -0.07 -6.78
C LEU A 157 -5.68 -1.43 -6.38
N GLY A 158 -7.00 -1.54 -6.39
CA GLY A 158 -7.72 -2.72 -5.90
C GLY A 158 -8.77 -3.24 -6.85
N ASP A 159 -8.54 -3.12 -8.17
CA ASP A 159 -9.43 -3.76 -9.15
C ASP A 159 -9.24 -5.29 -9.12
N TYR A 160 -8.04 -5.76 -8.77
CA TYR A 160 -7.72 -7.17 -8.57
C TYR A 160 -6.61 -7.33 -7.53
N PHE A 161 -6.62 -8.43 -6.80
CA PHE A 161 -5.65 -8.70 -5.74
C PHE A 161 -4.93 -10.03 -5.93
N ARG A 162 -3.67 -10.08 -5.50
CA ARG A 162 -2.93 -11.32 -5.26
C ARG A 162 -2.28 -11.30 -3.90
N ASP A 163 -2.46 -12.37 -3.16
CA ASP A 163 -1.79 -12.58 -1.89
C ASP A 163 -0.54 -13.45 -2.11
N TRP A 164 0.64 -12.90 -1.82
CA TRP A 164 1.91 -13.61 -1.89
C TRP A 164 2.30 -14.11 -0.51
N TYR A 165 1.71 -15.25 -0.16
CA TYR A 165 2.00 -16.03 1.04
C TYR A 165 3.02 -17.12 0.70
N TYR A 166 4.32 -16.80 0.66
CA TYR A 166 5.35 -17.84 0.53
C TYR A 166 5.81 -18.28 1.92
N ALA A 167 5.38 -19.48 2.33
CA ALA A 167 5.73 -20.09 3.62
C ALA A 167 6.96 -21.03 3.54
N GLU A 168 7.76 -20.97 2.47
CA GLU A 168 8.89 -21.90 2.26
C GLU A 168 10.22 -21.32 2.77
N GLY A 169 10.45 -21.44 4.08
CA GLY A 169 11.82 -21.50 4.62
C GLY A 169 12.56 -20.16 4.81
N GLY A 170 11.86 -19.03 4.88
CA GLY A 170 12.39 -17.77 5.43
C GLY A 170 13.47 -17.07 4.60
N ARG A 171 13.72 -17.51 3.37
CA ARG A 171 14.65 -16.85 2.43
C ARG A 171 13.95 -15.91 1.43
N GLU A 172 12.62 -15.97 1.34
CA GLU A 172 11.82 -15.33 0.29
C GLU A 172 11.04 -14.09 0.79
N GLY A 173 11.73 -13.15 1.44
CA GLY A 173 11.14 -11.84 1.78
C GLY A 173 9.91 -11.86 2.70
N ALA A 174 9.34 -10.68 2.95
CA ALA A 174 8.09 -10.53 3.70
C ALA A 174 6.89 -10.94 2.85
N ARG A 175 5.81 -11.41 3.50
CA ARG A 175 4.52 -11.65 2.84
C ARG A 175 3.94 -10.33 2.33
N LYS A 176 3.34 -10.36 1.13
CA LYS A 176 2.87 -9.14 0.45
C LYS A 176 1.49 -9.30 -0.13
N LEU A 177 0.68 -8.26 0.05
CA LEU A 177 -0.57 -8.11 -0.67
C LEU A 177 -0.31 -7.23 -1.89
N GLN A 178 -0.60 -7.75 -3.07
CA GLN A 178 -0.47 -7.05 -4.34
C GLN A 178 -1.84 -6.60 -4.83
N GLY A 179 -1.98 -5.30 -5.05
CA GLY A 179 -3.16 -4.67 -5.64
C GLY A 179 -2.86 -4.19 -7.06
N PHE A 180 -3.72 -4.56 -8.00
CA PHE A 180 -3.59 -4.21 -9.42
C PHE A 180 -4.57 -3.11 -9.81
N ARG A 181 -4.12 -2.26 -10.74
CA ARG A 181 -5.00 -1.39 -11.51
C ARG A 181 -5.51 -2.16 -12.74
N ALA A 182 -6.79 -2.04 -13.05
CA ALA A 182 -7.37 -2.64 -14.25
C ALA A 182 -6.70 -2.12 -15.53
N LEU A 183 -6.85 -2.89 -16.61
CA LEU A 183 -6.29 -2.56 -17.93
C LEU A 183 -7.11 -1.51 -18.66
N ASN A 184 -8.42 -1.56 -18.43
CA ASN A 184 -9.44 -0.70 -19.00
C ASN A 184 -10.73 -0.90 -18.18
N GLU A 185 -11.77 -0.16 -18.53
CA GLU A 185 -13.06 -0.19 -17.84
C GLU A 185 -13.75 -1.56 -17.91
N GLN A 186 -13.63 -2.27 -19.04
CA GLN A 186 -14.20 -3.60 -19.20
C GLN A 186 -13.54 -4.60 -18.24
N HIS A 187 -12.21 -4.61 -18.17
CA HIS A 187 -11.47 -5.44 -17.22
C HIS A 187 -11.80 -5.04 -15.77
N ALA A 188 -11.95 -3.74 -15.48
CA ALA A 188 -12.36 -3.27 -14.15
C ALA A 188 -13.75 -3.80 -13.77
N ARG A 189 -14.71 -3.77 -14.71
CA ARG A 189 -16.05 -4.29 -14.50
C ARG A 189 -16.06 -5.80 -14.27
N GLU A 190 -15.34 -6.57 -15.09
CA GLU A 190 -15.23 -8.01 -14.94
C GLU A 190 -14.67 -8.39 -13.56
N ARG A 191 -13.55 -7.77 -13.17
CA ARG A 191 -12.94 -8.04 -11.85
C ARG A 191 -13.79 -7.54 -10.68
N GLY A 192 -14.46 -6.40 -10.83
CA GLY A 192 -15.38 -5.89 -9.82
C GLY A 192 -16.55 -6.83 -9.55
N LEU A 193 -17.12 -7.44 -10.60
CA LEU A 193 -18.20 -8.43 -10.47
C LEU A 193 -17.70 -9.75 -9.86
N GLU A 194 -16.50 -10.22 -10.22
CA GLU A 194 -15.86 -11.37 -9.56
C GLU A 194 -15.66 -11.11 -8.06
N MET A 195 -15.14 -9.93 -7.72
CA MET A 195 -14.91 -9.50 -6.34
C MET A 195 -16.21 -9.39 -5.54
N LEU A 196 -17.30 -8.92 -6.15
CA LEU A 196 -18.63 -8.90 -5.53
C LEU A 196 -19.11 -10.30 -5.14
N VAL A 197 -18.89 -11.30 -6.00
CA VAL A 197 -19.23 -12.70 -5.71
C VAL A 197 -18.44 -13.20 -4.49
N GLU A 198 -17.13 -12.96 -4.47
CA GLU A 198 -16.26 -13.35 -3.34
C GLU A 198 -16.67 -12.68 -2.02
N LEU A 199 -16.93 -11.36 -2.05
CA LEU A 199 -17.33 -10.59 -0.87
C LEU A 199 -18.70 -11.03 -0.33
N ARG A 200 -19.67 -11.30 -1.20
CA ARG A 200 -21.00 -11.78 -0.79
C ARG A 200 -20.93 -13.20 -0.22
N ALA A 201 -20.14 -14.07 -0.82
CA ALA A 201 -19.89 -15.42 -0.30
C ALA A 201 -19.24 -15.36 1.09
N PHE A 202 -18.25 -14.47 1.26
CA PHE A 202 -17.66 -14.18 2.57
C PHE A 202 -18.71 -13.70 3.57
N MET A 203 -19.55 -12.72 3.22
CA MET A 203 -20.56 -12.19 4.15
C MET A 203 -21.59 -13.24 4.59
N ALA A 204 -21.91 -14.21 3.73
CA ALA A 204 -22.79 -15.33 4.06
C ALA A 204 -22.16 -16.32 5.06
N GLY A 205 -20.84 -16.55 4.97
CA GLY A 205 -20.09 -17.46 5.84
C GLY A 205 -19.39 -16.80 7.03
N ALA A 206 -19.34 -15.47 7.10
CA ALA A 206 -18.49 -14.73 8.04
C ALA A 206 -18.78 -15.02 9.53
N ALA A 207 -19.98 -15.52 9.87
CA ALA A 207 -20.34 -15.88 11.24
C ALA A 207 -19.46 -16.98 11.85
N GLU A 208 -18.75 -17.76 11.02
CA GLU A 208 -17.85 -18.84 11.46
C GLU A 208 -16.46 -18.35 11.91
N LEU A 209 -16.13 -17.08 11.68
CA LEU A 209 -14.83 -16.51 12.06
C LEU A 209 -14.78 -16.06 13.52
N ASP A 210 -13.57 -15.86 14.04
CA ASP A 210 -13.39 -15.21 15.35
C ASP A 210 -14.04 -13.81 15.36
N TRP A 211 -14.72 -13.47 16.46
CA TRP A 211 -15.43 -12.19 16.61
C TRP A 211 -14.53 -10.97 16.38
N GLY A 212 -13.27 -11.03 16.83
CA GLY A 212 -12.31 -9.95 16.64
C GLY A 212 -11.98 -9.70 15.17
N ILE A 213 -11.90 -10.76 14.37
CA ILE A 213 -11.70 -10.66 12.92
C ILE A 213 -12.97 -10.19 12.22
N GLN A 214 -14.14 -10.69 12.62
CA GLN A 214 -15.42 -10.25 12.05
C GLN A 214 -15.64 -8.75 12.25
N ALA A 215 -15.40 -8.24 13.46
CA ALA A 215 -15.59 -6.84 13.80
C ALA A 215 -14.73 -5.88 12.95
N GLN A 216 -13.58 -6.36 12.46
CA GLN A 216 -12.65 -5.58 11.65
C GLN A 216 -12.89 -5.74 10.15
N THR A 217 -13.41 -6.87 9.70
CA THR A 217 -13.49 -7.20 8.25
C THR A 217 -14.89 -7.05 7.66
N ARG A 218 -15.95 -7.29 8.44
CA ARG A 218 -17.34 -7.17 7.95
C ARG A 218 -17.70 -5.74 7.52
N PRO A 219 -17.41 -4.68 8.29
CA PRO A 219 -17.73 -3.31 7.85
C PRO A 219 -16.99 -2.93 6.56
N LEU A 220 -15.77 -3.43 6.38
CA LEU A 220 -14.97 -3.21 5.17
C LEU A 220 -15.57 -3.95 3.97
N ALA A 221 -16.02 -5.19 4.16
CA ALA A 221 -16.72 -5.96 3.14
C ALA A 221 -18.05 -5.30 2.75
N GLU A 222 -18.85 -4.83 3.71
CA GLU A 222 -20.10 -4.11 3.47
C GLU A 222 -19.86 -2.84 2.64
N ALA A 223 -18.86 -2.03 3.01
CA ALA A 223 -18.48 -0.85 2.25
C ALA A 223 -17.97 -1.17 0.84
N ALA A 224 -17.20 -2.25 0.67
CA ALA A 224 -16.73 -2.70 -0.63
C ALA A 224 -17.88 -3.21 -1.52
N ILE A 225 -18.82 -3.97 -0.95
CA ILE A 225 -20.01 -4.44 -1.67
C ILE A 225 -20.85 -3.25 -2.13
N ALA A 226 -21.11 -2.28 -1.25
CA ALA A 226 -21.89 -1.10 -1.61
C ALA A 226 -21.27 -0.32 -2.78
N ASP A 227 -19.98 -0.01 -2.70
CA ASP A 227 -19.22 0.70 -3.74
C ASP A 227 -19.19 -0.06 -5.08
N LEU A 228 -18.90 -1.36 -5.06
CA LEU A 228 -18.83 -2.17 -6.27
C LEU A 228 -20.21 -2.39 -6.91
N SER A 229 -21.25 -2.59 -6.10
CA SER A 229 -22.63 -2.71 -6.58
C SER A 229 -23.11 -1.42 -7.25
N GLU A 230 -22.87 -0.27 -6.61
CA GLU A 230 -23.17 1.04 -7.21
C GLU A 230 -22.42 1.26 -8.53
N ARG A 231 -21.19 0.75 -8.65
CA ARG A 231 -20.37 0.98 -9.84
C ARG A 231 -20.69 0.03 -11.01
N TYR A 232 -21.07 -1.22 -10.75
CA TYR A 232 -21.08 -2.27 -11.78
C TYR A 232 -22.40 -3.02 -11.95
N GLU A 233 -23.32 -2.91 -11.01
CA GLU A 233 -24.64 -3.55 -11.08
C GLU A 233 -25.79 -2.57 -11.38
N SER A 234 -25.56 -1.26 -11.25
CA SER A 234 -26.48 -0.20 -11.71
C SER A 234 -26.46 -0.02 -13.23
#